data_AF-A0A812UZH2-F1
#
_entry.id   AF-A0A812UZH2-F1
#
_cell.length_a   1.000
_cell.length_b   1.000
_cell.length_c   1.000
_cell.angle_alpha   90.00
_cell.angle_beta   90.00
_cell.angle_gamma   90.00
#
_symmetry.space_group_name_H-M   'P 1'
#
loop_
_entity.id
_entity.type
_entity.pdbx_description
1 polymer ?
#
loop_
_entity_poly.entity_id
_entity_poly.type
_entity_poly.pdbx_seq_one_letter_code
_entity_poly.pdbx_strand_id
1 'polypeptide(L)'
;MTKAPDSPLKAGALFAPFLRQAEIIAPRPPEEPEEAVRRPGGYDLHFRLDLSLNESVRRACGRRIDPTTSLEYHIEDHPPPNKKSVIYERLEPADCLEKSMGTLTQRIHLFDVSQEEVDGILGHFGPYPDVPRLVEIDASGSSDSTYEAVEEQVALLLERKKEVLAQQKAEAEEAEAAQKAAEEAKEAQEEAPGEPADGAEAAADPPAEPAPAEEPESTDPPPEPPFEPVQLRELPSFVEKIEDQVFNLLMQEWTELQDEFVASLHQLFNWHRCHLSDFRSGLYGMKQRFAEYLQRVDGKQSLVDDFVLSFNAFTEEYPDMRKQDATKAEFHLRADELHSRLKTEVEDQRTANLEQLEAPADAIGTSSNLGSCCSVLL
;
A
#
# COMPACT_ATOMS: atom_id res chain seq x y z
N MET A 1 36.51 63.46 2.00
CA MET A 1 36.15 62.04 2.23
C MET A 1 35.12 62.02 3.33
N THR A 2 33.92 61.46 3.24
CA THR A 2 33.11 60.90 2.14
C THR A 2 31.83 60.47 2.86
N LYS A 3 30.69 61.11 2.57
CA LYS A 3 29.40 60.77 3.19
C LYS A 3 28.82 59.54 2.49
N ALA A 4 28.33 58.55 3.23
CA ALA A 4 27.62 57.39 2.71
C ALA A 4 26.32 57.16 3.54
N PRO A 5 25.20 56.72 2.93
CA PRO A 5 23.90 56.70 3.59
C PRO A 5 23.42 55.31 4.08
N ASP A 6 22.58 55.35 5.11
CA ASP A 6 21.33 54.61 5.38
C ASP A 6 21.12 53.11 5.03
N SER A 7 20.41 52.45 5.96
CA SER A 7 19.62 51.20 5.82
C SER A 7 20.37 49.86 5.76
N PRO A 8 19.70 48.69 6.02
CA PRO A 8 18.28 48.49 6.39
C PRO A 8 18.05 47.63 7.67
N LEU A 9 17.38 48.16 8.70
CA LEU A 9 16.84 47.36 9.82
C LEU A 9 15.46 47.87 10.29
N LYS A 10 14.44 47.75 9.44
CA LYS A 10 13.03 48.01 9.85
C LYS A 10 11.92 47.29 9.05
N ALA A 11 12.26 46.38 8.14
CA ALA A 11 11.26 45.69 7.30
C ALA A 11 10.51 44.56 8.03
N GLY A 12 11.15 43.85 8.97
CA GLY A 12 10.60 42.62 9.55
C GLY A 12 9.32 42.77 10.39
N ALA A 13 9.01 43.98 10.88
CA ALA A 13 7.87 44.19 11.77
C ALA A 13 6.51 44.21 11.04
N LEU A 14 6.47 44.64 9.78
CA LEU A 14 5.22 44.79 9.01
C LEU A 14 4.70 43.48 8.41
N PHE A 15 5.58 42.49 8.22
CA PHE A 15 5.21 41.19 7.64
C PHE A 15 4.79 40.15 8.67
N ALA A 16 4.98 40.39 9.98
CA ALA A 16 4.65 39.43 11.04
C ALA A 16 3.22 38.85 11.01
N PRO A 17 2.13 39.63 10.79
CA PRO A 17 0.79 39.05 10.65
C PRO A 17 0.62 38.29 9.33
N PHE A 18 1.21 38.78 8.24
CA PHE A 18 1.15 38.13 6.93
C PHE A 18 1.90 36.78 6.92
N LEU A 19 3.01 36.66 7.66
CA LEU A 19 3.74 35.42 7.83
C LEU A 19 2.89 34.36 8.54
N ARG A 20 2.18 34.71 9.62
CA ARG A 20 1.24 33.78 10.28
C ARG A 20 0.08 33.37 9.38
N GLN A 21 -0.47 34.30 8.61
CA GLN A 21 -1.53 33.98 7.64
C GLN A 21 -1.00 33.07 6.52
N ALA A 22 0.26 33.26 6.10
CA ALA A 22 0.95 32.40 5.13
C ALA A 22 1.33 31.03 5.72
N GLU A 23 1.68 30.91 7.00
CA GLU A 23 1.92 29.64 7.69
C GLU A 23 0.66 28.74 7.74
N ILE A 24 -0.53 29.33 7.70
CA ILE A 24 -1.83 28.61 7.62
C ILE A 24 -2.15 28.15 6.18
N ILE A 25 -1.60 28.84 5.16
CA ILE A 25 -1.87 28.59 3.74
C ILE A 25 -0.77 27.73 3.10
N ALA A 26 0.45 27.78 3.64
CA ALA A 26 1.55 26.93 3.21
C ALA A 26 1.16 25.45 3.43
N PRO A 27 1.43 24.56 2.46
CA PRO A 27 1.42 23.13 2.77
C PRO A 27 2.42 22.90 3.90
N ARG A 28 2.10 22.01 4.85
CA ARG A 28 3.08 21.60 5.87
C ARG A 28 4.40 21.27 5.15
N PRO A 29 5.56 21.72 5.64
CA PRO A 29 6.82 21.16 5.16
C PRO A 29 6.71 19.64 5.30
N PRO A 30 7.12 18.86 4.29
CA PRO A 30 6.87 17.42 4.29
C PRO A 30 7.46 16.82 5.57
N GLU A 31 6.59 16.30 6.44
CA GLU A 31 7.01 15.55 7.62
C GLU A 31 7.93 14.43 7.13
N GLU A 32 9.18 14.43 7.59
CA GLU A 32 10.15 13.40 7.23
C GLU A 32 9.51 12.06 7.60
N PRO A 33 9.31 11.14 6.63
CA PRO A 33 8.43 10.00 6.86
C PRO A 33 9.01 9.13 7.97
N GLU A 34 8.21 8.92 9.02
CA GLU A 34 8.59 8.10 10.18
C GLU A 34 9.21 6.78 9.68
N GLU A 35 10.41 6.45 10.18
CA GLU A 35 11.17 5.29 9.70
C GLU A 35 10.29 4.04 9.77
N ALA A 36 9.95 3.49 8.60
CA ALA A 36 8.83 2.58 8.47
C ALA A 36 9.11 1.24 9.18
N VAL A 37 8.66 1.14 10.44
CA VAL A 37 8.85 -0.03 11.31
C VAL A 37 8.33 -1.28 10.59
N ARG A 38 9.28 -2.14 10.17
CA ARG A 38 8.99 -3.32 9.37
C ARG A 38 8.08 -4.26 10.14
N ARG A 39 7.03 -4.76 9.47
CA ARG A 39 6.03 -5.63 10.09
C ARG A 39 6.30 -7.10 9.77
N PRO A 40 6.06 -8.04 10.71
CA PRO A 40 6.09 -9.46 10.42
C PRO A 40 5.02 -9.79 9.37
N GLY A 41 5.41 -10.54 8.34
CA GLY A 41 4.52 -11.05 7.30
C GLY A 41 4.42 -12.57 7.34
N GLY A 42 3.56 -13.16 6.50
CA GLY A 42 3.42 -14.62 6.36
C GLY A 42 4.61 -15.34 5.70
N TYR A 43 5.65 -14.61 5.28
CA TYR A 43 6.86 -15.14 4.68
C TYR A 43 8.10 -14.47 5.30
N ASP A 44 9.07 -15.29 5.71
CA ASP A 44 10.29 -14.82 6.40
C ASP A 44 11.28 -14.11 5.43
N LEU A 45 11.52 -14.65 4.24
CA LEU A 45 12.49 -14.16 3.25
C LEU A 45 11.94 -14.20 1.82
N HIS A 46 12.40 -13.27 0.99
CA HIS A 46 12.19 -13.21 -0.46
C HIS A 46 13.55 -12.92 -1.13
N PHE A 47 14.01 -13.83 -1.99
CA PHE A 47 15.31 -13.71 -2.65
C PHE A 47 15.15 -13.11 -4.06
N ARG A 48 15.85 -12.00 -4.32
CA ARG A 48 16.06 -11.47 -5.67
C ARG A 48 17.41 -11.96 -6.18
N LEU A 49 17.40 -12.76 -7.24
CA LEU A 49 18.61 -13.21 -7.93
C LEU A 49 18.98 -12.16 -8.98
N ASP A 50 19.99 -11.33 -8.70
CA ASP A 50 20.47 -10.34 -9.67
C ASP A 50 21.25 -11.02 -10.80
N LEU A 51 20.90 -10.67 -12.04
CA LEU A 51 21.42 -11.26 -13.26
C LEU A 51 21.47 -10.22 -14.37
N SER A 52 22.70 -9.82 -14.75
CA SER A 52 22.89 -8.89 -15.85
C SER A 52 22.14 -9.32 -17.12
N LEU A 53 21.56 -8.36 -17.84
CA LEU A 53 20.78 -8.61 -19.07
C LEU A 53 21.51 -9.52 -20.08
N ASN A 54 22.82 -9.34 -20.24
CA ASN A 54 23.64 -10.15 -21.15
C ASN A 54 23.68 -11.63 -20.72
N GLU A 55 23.80 -11.88 -19.41
CA GLU A 55 23.84 -13.23 -18.84
C GLU A 55 22.46 -13.91 -18.89
N SER A 56 21.40 -13.16 -18.58
CA SER A 56 20.01 -13.61 -18.74
C SER A 56 19.70 -13.98 -20.19
N VAL A 57 20.19 -13.21 -21.17
CA VAL A 57 20.07 -13.53 -22.61
C VAL A 57 20.94 -14.71 -23.00
N ARG A 58 22.18 -14.84 -22.50
CA ARG A 58 23.06 -16.01 -22.74
C ARG A 58 22.39 -17.30 -22.27
N ARG A 59 21.97 -17.34 -21.00
CA ARG A 59 21.28 -18.49 -20.38
C ARG A 59 19.98 -18.83 -21.12
N ALA A 60 19.24 -17.84 -21.61
CA ALA A 60 18.04 -18.09 -22.40
C ALA A 60 18.34 -18.67 -23.80
N CYS A 61 19.27 -18.06 -24.55
CA CYS A 61 19.67 -18.50 -25.89
C CYS A 61 20.34 -19.89 -25.90
N GLY A 62 21.02 -20.28 -24.82
CA GLY A 62 21.72 -21.54 -24.71
C GLY A 62 20.87 -22.75 -24.29
N ARG A 63 19.61 -22.55 -23.84
CA ARG A 63 18.71 -23.66 -23.46
C ARG A 63 18.30 -24.52 -24.66
N ARG A 64 18.40 -25.83 -24.50
CA ARG A 64 18.02 -26.83 -25.49
C ARG A 64 17.20 -27.94 -24.83
N ILE A 65 16.34 -28.58 -25.60
CA ILE A 65 15.55 -29.74 -25.17
C ILE A 65 15.79 -30.91 -26.14
N ASP A 66 15.88 -32.13 -25.63
CA ASP A 66 15.79 -33.35 -26.45
C ASP A 66 14.32 -33.77 -26.57
N PRO A 67 13.70 -33.71 -27.75
CA PRO A 67 12.29 -34.09 -27.93
C PRO A 67 12.04 -35.60 -27.70
N THR A 68 13.09 -36.42 -27.58
CA THR A 68 12.99 -37.86 -27.27
C THR A 68 12.85 -38.14 -25.77
N THR A 69 13.48 -37.34 -24.92
CA THR A 69 13.59 -37.58 -23.47
C THR A 69 12.95 -36.48 -22.62
N SER A 70 12.57 -35.35 -23.23
CA SER A 70 12.11 -34.13 -22.58
C SER A 70 13.09 -33.56 -21.54
N LEU A 71 14.37 -33.92 -21.63
CA LEU A 71 15.42 -33.38 -20.78
C LEU A 71 15.93 -32.04 -21.32
N GLU A 72 16.01 -31.05 -20.43
CA GLU A 72 16.60 -29.75 -20.71
C GLU A 72 18.13 -29.78 -20.50
N TYR A 73 18.85 -29.13 -21.41
CA TYR A 73 20.29 -28.97 -21.41
C TYR A 73 20.65 -27.51 -21.69
N HIS A 74 21.86 -27.10 -21.32
CA HIS A 74 22.40 -25.78 -21.67
C HIS A 74 23.75 -25.94 -22.38
N ILE A 75 23.94 -25.27 -23.51
CA ILE A 75 25.11 -25.50 -24.40
C ILE A 75 26.46 -25.35 -23.68
N GLU A 76 26.55 -24.41 -22.73
CA GLU A 76 27.78 -24.04 -22.03
C GLU A 76 27.78 -24.61 -20.59
N ASP A 77 26.82 -24.16 -19.78
CA ASP A 77 26.73 -24.42 -18.33
C ASP A 77 26.35 -25.87 -17.95
N HIS A 78 25.45 -26.51 -18.70
CA HIS A 78 25.02 -27.90 -18.44
C HIS A 78 24.92 -28.73 -19.74
N PRO A 79 26.07 -29.02 -20.37
CA PRO A 79 26.13 -29.70 -21.67
C PRO A 79 25.82 -31.21 -21.52
N PRO A 80 25.27 -31.86 -22.55
CA PRO A 80 25.08 -33.31 -22.54
C PRO A 80 26.37 -34.08 -22.20
N PRO A 81 26.30 -35.14 -21.38
CA PRO A 81 27.47 -35.74 -20.71
C PRO A 81 28.51 -36.41 -21.63
N ASN A 82 28.28 -36.44 -22.94
CA ASN A 82 29.26 -36.93 -23.92
C ASN A 82 29.19 -36.11 -25.22
N LYS A 83 30.29 -35.40 -25.53
CA LYS A 83 30.47 -34.54 -26.72
C LYS A 83 30.42 -35.29 -28.07
N LYS A 84 30.29 -36.62 -28.07
CA LYS A 84 30.09 -37.47 -29.26
C LYS A 84 28.74 -38.20 -29.25
N SER A 85 27.82 -37.82 -28.37
CA SER A 85 26.48 -38.41 -28.32
C SER A 85 25.56 -37.83 -29.41
N VAL A 86 24.72 -38.70 -29.98
CA VAL A 86 23.68 -38.35 -30.97
C VAL A 86 22.66 -37.33 -30.40
N ILE A 87 22.64 -37.13 -29.08
CA ILE A 87 21.83 -36.10 -28.39
C ILE A 87 22.09 -34.73 -29.01
N TYR A 88 23.34 -34.35 -29.27
CA TYR A 88 23.68 -33.05 -29.87
C TYR A 88 23.07 -32.80 -31.26
N GLU A 89 22.77 -33.87 -32.02
CA GLU A 89 22.12 -33.78 -33.34
C GLU A 89 20.58 -33.67 -33.23
N ARG A 90 20.02 -33.87 -32.03
CA ARG A 90 18.58 -33.86 -31.73
C ARG A 90 18.15 -32.68 -30.84
N LEU A 91 19.09 -31.92 -30.31
CA LEU A 91 18.81 -30.81 -29.38
C LEU A 91 18.17 -29.63 -30.12
N GLU A 92 16.89 -29.40 -29.87
CA GLU A 92 16.13 -28.28 -30.40
C GLU A 92 16.19 -27.07 -29.44
N PRO A 93 16.11 -25.82 -29.94
CA PRO A 93 15.93 -24.64 -29.08
C PRO A 93 14.69 -24.77 -28.21
N ALA A 94 14.81 -24.46 -26.91
CA ALA A 94 13.68 -24.48 -25.97
C ALA A 94 12.78 -23.22 -26.13
N ASP A 95 12.27 -23.00 -27.35
CA ASP A 95 11.41 -21.87 -27.72
C ASP A 95 9.94 -22.31 -27.71
N CYS A 96 9.20 -21.98 -26.64
CA CYS A 96 7.75 -22.20 -26.58
C CYS A 96 6.99 -20.89 -26.80
N LEU A 97 5.74 -20.97 -27.30
CA LEU A 97 4.92 -19.81 -27.66
C LEU A 97 4.76 -18.80 -26.51
N GLU A 98 4.65 -19.28 -25.26
CA GLU A 98 4.52 -18.46 -24.05
C GLU A 98 5.81 -17.74 -23.63
N LYS A 99 6.98 -18.27 -24.02
CA LYS A 99 8.29 -17.79 -23.55
C LYS A 99 9.19 -17.37 -24.72
N SER A 100 8.62 -17.14 -25.90
CA SER A 100 9.36 -17.04 -27.16
C SER A 100 10.48 -16.01 -27.10
N MET A 101 11.64 -16.39 -27.62
CA MET A 101 12.88 -15.62 -27.59
C MET A 101 12.73 -14.21 -28.17
N GLY A 102 11.83 -14.00 -29.14
CA GLY A 102 11.53 -12.68 -29.69
C GLY A 102 10.90 -11.69 -28.69
N THR A 103 10.32 -12.20 -27.59
CA THR A 103 9.73 -11.40 -26.50
C THR A 103 10.66 -11.22 -25.30
N LEU A 104 11.82 -11.90 -25.28
CA LEU A 104 12.67 -12.02 -24.09
C LEU A 104 13.08 -10.67 -23.50
N THR A 105 13.63 -9.76 -24.31
CA THR A 105 14.09 -8.44 -23.86
C THR A 105 12.95 -7.58 -23.30
N GLN A 106 11.75 -7.67 -23.90
CA GLN A 106 10.57 -6.97 -23.39
C GLN A 106 10.12 -7.56 -22.05
N ARG A 107 10.18 -8.88 -21.88
CA ARG A 107 9.83 -9.57 -20.63
C ARG A 107 10.81 -9.29 -19.50
N ILE A 108 12.11 -9.14 -19.80
CA ILE A 108 13.11 -8.71 -18.81
C ILE A 108 12.83 -7.25 -18.41
N HIS A 109 12.68 -6.33 -19.37
CA HIS A 109 12.36 -4.93 -19.04
C HIS A 109 11.06 -4.76 -18.23
N LEU A 110 10.01 -5.53 -18.53
CA LEU A 110 8.77 -5.55 -17.75
C LEU A 110 8.97 -6.13 -16.34
N PHE A 111 9.84 -7.12 -16.17
CA PHE A 111 10.23 -7.63 -14.87
C PHE A 111 10.94 -6.52 -14.07
N ASP A 112 11.96 -5.89 -14.66
CA ASP A 112 12.75 -4.82 -14.04
C ASP A 112 11.84 -3.68 -13.53
N VAL A 113 10.94 -3.17 -14.40
CA VAL A 113 9.97 -2.12 -14.04
C VAL A 113 9.02 -2.56 -12.92
N SER A 114 8.58 -3.82 -12.92
CA SER A 114 7.75 -4.34 -11.82
C SER A 114 8.48 -4.54 -10.49
N GLN A 115 9.83 -4.58 -10.49
CA GLN A 115 10.57 -4.72 -9.24
C GLN A 115 10.48 -3.44 -8.39
N GLU A 116 10.37 -2.24 -8.99
CA GLU A 116 10.25 -0.99 -8.21
C GLU A 116 9.01 -0.99 -7.30
N GLU A 117 7.87 -1.51 -7.79
CA GLU A 117 6.64 -1.67 -6.99
C GLU A 117 6.79 -2.76 -5.91
N VAL A 118 7.44 -3.88 -6.27
CA VAL A 118 7.67 -5.02 -5.36
C VAL A 118 8.62 -4.64 -4.23
N ASP A 119 9.70 -3.91 -4.51
CA ASP A 119 10.67 -3.44 -3.52
C ASP A 119 10.02 -2.49 -2.51
N GLY A 120 9.19 -1.54 -2.98
CA GLY A 120 8.41 -0.66 -2.10
C GLY A 120 7.47 -1.42 -1.17
N ILE A 121 6.76 -2.42 -1.70
CA ILE A 121 5.86 -3.27 -0.90
C ILE A 121 6.64 -4.14 0.09
N LEU A 122 7.73 -4.79 -0.34
CA LEU A 122 8.52 -5.71 0.50
C LEU A 122 9.36 -4.98 1.55
N GLY A 123 9.80 -3.74 1.30
CA GLY A 123 10.55 -2.93 2.26
C GLY A 123 9.82 -2.67 3.57
N HIS A 124 8.48 -2.65 3.54
CA HIS A 124 7.61 -2.54 4.73
C HIS A 124 7.52 -3.84 5.56
N PHE A 125 8.05 -4.97 5.06
CA PHE A 125 8.00 -6.26 5.72
C PHE A 125 9.39 -6.76 6.11
N GLY A 126 9.45 -7.47 7.23
CA GLY A 126 10.66 -8.12 7.73
C GLY A 126 10.30 -9.21 8.73
N PRO A 127 11.09 -10.29 8.84
CA PRO A 127 10.93 -11.27 9.92
C PRO A 127 11.22 -10.64 11.29
N TYR A 128 12.05 -9.59 11.30
CA TYR A 128 12.36 -8.75 12.45
C TYR A 128 12.41 -7.27 12.00
N PRO A 129 12.32 -6.27 12.90
CA PRO A 129 12.33 -4.85 12.51
C PRO A 129 13.60 -4.44 11.74
N ASP A 130 14.75 -4.97 12.16
CA ASP A 130 16.09 -4.69 11.63
C ASP A 130 16.42 -5.45 10.33
N VAL A 131 15.82 -6.63 10.13
CA VAL A 131 16.09 -7.49 8.96
C VAL A 131 15.05 -7.23 7.85
N PRO A 132 15.45 -6.83 6.63
CA PRO A 132 14.52 -6.73 5.51
C PRO A 132 14.06 -8.12 5.04
N ARG A 133 12.81 -8.24 4.59
CA ARG A 133 12.31 -9.49 3.96
C ARG A 133 12.93 -9.73 2.58
N LEU A 134 13.20 -8.66 1.82
CA LEU A 134 13.88 -8.73 0.53
C LEU A 134 15.39 -8.86 0.75
N VAL A 135 16.00 -9.89 0.16
CA VAL A 135 17.45 -10.12 0.16
C VAL A 135 17.91 -10.31 -1.27
N GLU A 136 18.93 -9.56 -1.66
CA GLU A 136 19.51 -9.58 -3.00
C GLU A 136 20.74 -10.48 -3.04
N ILE A 137 20.83 -11.33 -4.05
CA ILE A 137 21.90 -12.32 -4.23
C ILE A 137 22.42 -12.20 -5.66
N ASP A 138 23.71 -11.92 -5.82
CA ASP A 138 24.38 -11.93 -7.11
C ASP A 138 24.39 -13.36 -7.68
N ALA A 139 23.69 -13.56 -8.79
CA ALA A 139 23.59 -14.84 -9.48
C ALA A 139 24.44 -14.94 -10.77
N SER A 140 25.36 -14.00 -10.97
CA SER A 140 26.32 -14.00 -12.09
C SER A 140 27.33 -15.15 -12.03
N GLY A 141 27.55 -15.74 -10.84
CA GLY A 141 28.41 -16.90 -10.61
C GLY A 141 27.83 -18.23 -11.11
N SER A 142 28.45 -19.33 -10.67
CA SER A 142 27.93 -20.69 -10.88
C SER A 142 26.67 -20.95 -10.07
N SER A 143 25.86 -21.93 -10.51
CA SER A 143 24.70 -22.44 -9.74
C SER A 143 25.03 -22.68 -8.27
N ASP A 144 26.17 -23.34 -8.03
CA ASP A 144 26.56 -23.85 -6.73
C ASP A 144 26.88 -22.69 -5.78
N SER A 145 27.58 -21.66 -6.29
CA SER A 145 27.81 -20.38 -5.61
C SER A 145 26.51 -19.67 -5.21
N THR A 146 25.46 -19.76 -6.05
CA THR A 146 24.16 -19.15 -5.72
C THR A 146 23.35 -19.98 -4.72
N TYR A 147 23.51 -21.30 -4.72
CA TYR A 147 22.90 -22.17 -3.71
C TYR A 147 23.54 -21.98 -2.34
N GLU A 148 24.88 -21.91 -2.28
CA GLU A 148 25.63 -21.62 -1.03
C GLU A 148 25.21 -20.26 -0.43
N ALA A 149 25.09 -19.21 -1.25
CA ALA A 149 24.64 -17.89 -0.80
C ALA A 149 23.18 -17.88 -0.31
N VAL A 150 22.27 -18.62 -0.94
CA VAL A 150 20.88 -18.78 -0.46
C VAL A 150 20.85 -19.57 0.86
N GLU A 151 21.64 -20.65 0.95
CA GLU A 151 21.69 -21.51 2.14
C GLU A 151 22.24 -20.76 3.36
N GLU A 152 23.27 -19.91 3.20
CA GLU A 152 23.78 -19.05 4.27
C GLU A 152 22.69 -18.11 4.83
N GLN A 153 21.94 -17.42 3.97
CA GLN A 153 20.88 -16.51 4.40
C GLN A 153 19.71 -17.22 5.09
N VAL A 154 19.36 -18.42 4.63
CA VAL A 154 18.36 -19.28 5.31
C VAL A 154 18.89 -19.78 6.65
N ALA A 155 20.15 -20.19 6.74
CA ALA A 155 20.77 -20.68 7.97
C ALA A 155 20.80 -19.60 9.06
N LEU A 156 21.26 -18.39 8.73
CA LEU A 156 21.31 -17.24 9.64
C LEU A 156 19.92 -16.91 10.22
N LEU A 157 18.87 -16.92 9.40
CA LEU A 157 17.51 -16.69 9.90
C LEU A 157 17.03 -17.85 10.78
N LEU A 158 17.27 -19.10 10.37
CA LEU A 158 16.88 -20.28 11.16
C LEU A 158 17.60 -20.35 12.51
N GLU A 159 18.84 -19.88 12.62
CA GLU A 159 19.54 -19.77 13.90
C GLU A 159 18.90 -18.71 14.79
N ARG A 160 18.74 -17.47 14.31
CA ARG A 160 18.05 -16.40 15.06
C ARG A 160 16.61 -16.78 15.46
N LYS A 161 15.90 -17.53 14.62
CA LYS A 161 14.54 -18.03 14.91
C LYS A 161 14.53 -19.11 16.00
N LYS A 162 15.58 -19.92 16.13
CA LYS A 162 15.78 -20.83 17.28
C LYS A 162 16.08 -20.06 18.56
N GLU A 163 16.92 -19.01 18.48
CA GLU A 163 17.26 -18.17 19.64
C GLU A 163 16.04 -17.46 20.22
N VAL A 164 15.24 -16.81 19.38
CA VAL A 164 13.99 -16.14 19.80
C VAL A 164 12.99 -17.14 20.38
N LEU A 165 12.84 -18.34 19.77
CA LEU A 165 12.00 -19.40 20.33
C LEU A 165 12.55 -20.02 21.63
N ALA A 166 13.85 -19.91 21.91
CA ALA A 166 14.43 -20.32 23.19
C ALA A 166 14.20 -19.25 24.26
N GLN A 167 14.36 -17.96 23.92
CA GLN A 167 14.05 -16.83 24.79
C GLN A 167 12.57 -16.83 25.18
N GLN A 168 11.65 -16.93 24.22
CA GLN A 168 10.21 -16.99 24.48
C GLN A 168 9.79 -18.18 25.35
N LYS A 169 10.52 -19.30 25.32
CA LYS A 169 10.27 -20.45 26.21
C LYS A 169 10.78 -20.18 27.63
N ALA A 170 11.98 -19.62 27.78
CA ALA A 170 12.49 -19.22 29.09
C ALA A 170 11.58 -18.16 29.74
N GLU A 171 11.17 -17.15 28.98
CA GLU A 171 10.22 -16.12 29.42
C GLU A 171 8.85 -16.71 29.78
N ALA A 172 8.36 -17.71 29.04
CA ALA A 172 7.11 -18.41 29.36
C ALA A 172 7.23 -19.28 30.63
N GLU A 173 8.34 -19.99 30.82
CA GLU A 173 8.61 -20.78 32.03
C GLU A 173 8.78 -19.88 33.26
N GLU A 174 9.47 -18.74 33.13
CA GLU A 174 9.57 -17.71 34.18
C GLU A 174 8.22 -17.04 34.46
N ALA A 175 7.41 -16.77 33.43
CA ALA A 175 6.07 -16.21 33.59
C ALA A 175 5.09 -17.20 34.23
N GLU A 176 5.15 -18.49 33.92
CA GLU A 176 4.34 -19.53 34.57
C GLU A 176 4.74 -19.71 36.04
N ALA A 177 6.05 -19.65 36.35
CA ALA A 177 6.54 -19.64 37.72
C ALA A 177 6.10 -18.39 38.49
N ALA A 178 6.18 -17.21 37.87
CA ALA A 178 5.72 -15.95 38.44
C ALA A 178 4.21 -15.89 38.62
N GLN A 179 3.42 -16.50 37.73
CA GLN A 179 1.97 -16.61 37.87
C GLN A 179 1.59 -17.48 39.07
N LYS A 180 2.23 -18.64 39.25
CA LYS A 180 2.00 -19.51 40.44
C LYS A 180 2.35 -18.79 41.74
N ALA A 181 3.51 -18.12 41.78
CA ALA A 181 3.90 -17.29 42.93
C ALA A 181 2.94 -16.10 43.16
N ALA A 182 2.32 -15.57 42.10
CA ALA A 182 1.32 -14.50 42.20
C ALA A 182 -0.08 -15.00 42.59
N GLU A 183 -0.43 -16.25 42.33
CA GLU A 183 -1.64 -16.89 42.88
C GLU A 183 -1.47 -17.15 44.38
N GLU A 184 -0.33 -17.73 44.81
CA GLU A 184 0.05 -17.86 46.22
C GLU A 184 0.06 -16.50 46.96
N ALA A 185 0.53 -15.43 46.29
CA ALA A 185 0.50 -14.08 46.85
C ALA A 185 -0.89 -13.42 46.86
N LYS A 186 -1.83 -13.85 46.00
CA LYS A 186 -3.21 -13.33 45.96
C LYS A 186 -4.08 -13.91 47.05
N GLU A 187 -3.93 -15.19 47.39
CA GLU A 187 -4.56 -15.75 48.60
C GLU A 187 -4.14 -14.98 49.87
N ALA A 188 -2.95 -14.38 49.87
CA ALA A 188 -2.43 -13.55 50.97
C ALA A 188 -2.84 -12.06 50.91
N GLN A 189 -3.64 -11.61 49.93
CA GLN A 189 -4.05 -10.20 49.77
C GLN A 189 -5.57 -9.97 49.64
N GLU A 190 -6.40 -10.93 50.02
CA GLU A 190 -7.87 -10.75 50.06
C GLU A 190 -8.37 -9.97 51.31
N GLU A 191 -7.47 -9.37 52.11
CA GLU A 191 -7.82 -8.44 53.19
C GLU A 191 -7.56 -6.95 52.82
N ALA A 192 -8.61 -6.13 52.97
CA ALA A 192 -8.67 -4.64 52.94
C ALA A 192 -8.74 -3.91 51.56
N PRO A 193 -9.90 -3.30 51.22
CA PRO A 193 -10.08 -2.40 50.07
C PRO A 193 -10.10 -0.90 50.42
N GLY A 194 -9.94 -0.01 49.43
CA GLY A 194 -10.14 1.44 49.54
C GLY A 194 -10.02 2.21 48.20
N GLU A 195 -10.89 3.18 47.95
CA GLU A 195 -11.09 3.83 46.63
C GLU A 195 -10.36 5.18 46.43
N PRO A 196 -10.19 5.65 45.17
CA PRO A 196 -9.54 6.94 44.81
C PRO A 196 -10.53 8.13 44.71
N ALA A 197 -10.01 9.34 44.44
CA ALA A 197 -10.78 10.56 44.15
C ALA A 197 -10.05 11.49 43.14
N ASP A 198 -10.75 12.52 42.62
CA ASP A 198 -10.51 13.13 41.30
C ASP A 198 -10.57 14.68 41.26
N GLY A 199 -10.06 15.30 40.17
CA GLY A 199 -10.35 16.67 39.70
C GLY A 199 -9.58 17.86 40.32
N ALA A 200 -9.63 19.09 39.79
CA ALA A 200 -10.00 19.60 38.44
C ALA A 200 -9.72 21.14 38.32
N GLU A 201 -9.48 21.65 37.09
CA GLU A 201 -9.73 23.06 36.60
C GLU A 201 -9.15 24.27 37.40
N ALA A 202 -9.41 25.56 37.11
CA ALA A 202 -9.19 26.45 35.91
C ALA A 202 -9.15 27.94 36.42
N ALA A 203 -9.27 29.10 35.73
CA ALA A 203 -9.53 29.56 34.34
C ALA A 203 -9.17 31.09 34.18
N ALA A 204 -9.33 31.66 32.96
CA ALA A 204 -9.66 33.07 32.61
C ALA A 204 -8.65 34.24 32.82
N ASP A 205 -8.76 35.45 32.21
CA ASP A 205 -9.27 35.92 30.87
C ASP A 205 -8.73 37.36 30.47
N PRO A 206 -9.44 38.50 30.15
CA PRO A 206 -8.94 39.60 29.26
C PRO A 206 -9.05 41.02 29.92
N PRO A 207 -9.41 42.20 29.30
CA PRO A 207 -9.38 42.73 27.89
C PRO A 207 -8.85 44.21 27.77
N ALA A 208 -8.93 44.86 26.57
CA ALA A 208 -9.51 46.23 26.31
C ALA A 208 -9.03 46.99 25.04
N GLU A 209 -9.90 47.87 24.50
CA GLU A 209 -9.83 48.78 23.31
C GLU A 209 -9.52 50.27 23.71
N PRO A 210 -9.46 51.37 22.86
CA PRO A 210 -10.13 51.64 21.54
C PRO A 210 -9.39 52.57 20.49
N ALA A 211 -10.16 53.12 19.51
CA ALA A 211 -9.80 53.92 18.30
C ALA A 211 -9.72 55.48 18.52
N PRO A 212 -9.86 56.48 17.56
CA PRO A 212 -10.34 56.50 16.15
C PRO A 212 -9.67 57.50 15.11
N ALA A 213 -10.26 57.60 13.89
CA ALA A 213 -10.23 58.71 12.87
C ALA A 213 -8.91 59.01 12.07
N GLU A 214 -8.87 59.61 10.87
CA GLU A 214 -9.87 60.29 9.98
C GLU A 214 -9.47 60.22 8.45
N GLU A 215 -10.31 60.70 7.52
CA GLU A 215 -10.23 60.66 6.03
C GLU A 215 -9.50 61.91 5.39
N PRO A 216 -9.38 62.21 4.05
CA PRO A 216 -10.15 61.74 2.84
C PRO A 216 -9.46 61.65 1.42
N GLU A 217 -10.27 61.28 0.39
CA GLU A 217 -10.28 61.66 -1.07
C GLU A 217 -9.03 61.47 -2.00
N SER A 218 -9.11 61.23 -3.34
CA SER A 218 -10.20 60.81 -4.27
C SER A 218 -9.68 60.47 -5.73
N THR A 219 -10.17 59.38 -6.34
CA THR A 219 -10.49 59.09 -7.79
C THR A 219 -9.65 59.58 -9.02
N ASP A 220 -9.55 58.72 -10.05
CA ASP A 220 -8.84 58.76 -11.37
C ASP A 220 -9.62 59.46 -12.55
N PRO A 221 -9.52 59.19 -13.91
CA PRO A 221 -8.49 58.58 -14.82
C PRO A 221 -8.03 59.33 -16.19
N PRO A 222 -8.47 59.11 -17.48
CA PRO A 222 -7.53 58.89 -18.67
C PRO A 222 -7.47 59.71 -20.05
N PRO A 223 -8.38 59.60 -21.09
CA PRO A 223 -8.22 60.00 -22.57
C PRO A 223 -7.67 59.10 -23.78
N GLU A 224 -8.47 58.31 -24.56
CA GLU A 224 -8.16 57.38 -25.74
C GLU A 224 -7.42 57.92 -27.02
N PRO A 225 -6.49 57.22 -27.78
CA PRO A 225 -6.63 55.94 -28.58
C PRO A 225 -5.29 55.16 -28.98
N PRO A 226 -5.13 54.41 -30.13
CA PRO A 226 -5.88 53.30 -30.79
C PRO A 226 -5.08 51.95 -30.95
N PHE A 227 -5.72 50.78 -30.98
CA PHE A 227 -5.04 49.47 -30.89
C PHE A 227 -4.32 48.92 -32.15
N GLU A 228 -2.98 48.92 -32.09
CA GLU A 228 -2.12 47.84 -32.64
C GLU A 228 -1.95 46.72 -31.57
N PRO A 229 -1.44 45.51 -31.88
CA PRO A 229 -1.22 44.46 -30.86
C PRO A 229 -0.07 44.81 -29.90
N VAL A 230 -0.39 45.61 -28.89
CA VAL A 230 0.52 46.19 -27.89
C VAL A 230 1.32 45.10 -27.18
N GLN A 231 2.66 45.20 -27.19
CA GLN A 231 3.48 44.29 -26.36
C GLN A 231 3.29 44.65 -24.88
N LEU A 232 3.36 43.67 -23.95
CA LEU A 232 3.03 43.88 -22.53
C LEU A 232 3.78 45.04 -21.82
N ARG A 233 4.87 45.55 -22.40
CA ARG A 233 5.66 46.69 -21.89
C ARG A 233 5.12 48.06 -22.32
N GLU A 234 4.32 48.11 -23.37
CA GLU A 234 3.78 49.34 -23.97
C GLU A 234 2.35 49.64 -23.47
N LEU A 235 1.68 48.64 -22.86
CA LEU A 235 0.33 48.72 -22.31
C LEU A 235 0.06 49.99 -21.46
N PRO A 236 0.94 50.40 -20.52
CA PRO A 236 0.68 51.59 -19.70
C PRO A 236 0.48 52.86 -20.54
N SER A 237 1.31 53.06 -21.57
CA SER A 237 1.20 54.20 -22.50
C SER A 237 -0.04 54.15 -23.41
N PHE A 238 -0.72 52.99 -23.45
CA PHE A 238 -2.03 52.82 -24.08
C PHE A 238 -3.18 52.91 -23.09
N VAL A 239 -3.02 52.58 -21.81
CA VAL A 239 -4.07 52.72 -20.78
C VAL A 239 -4.19 54.15 -20.27
N GLU A 240 -3.08 54.89 -20.19
CA GLU A 240 -3.09 56.37 -20.10
C GLU A 240 -3.85 57.02 -21.28
N LYS A 241 -4.10 56.24 -22.35
CA LYS A 241 -4.93 56.61 -23.50
C LYS A 241 -6.14 55.68 -23.68
N ILE A 242 -7.14 55.75 -22.81
CA ILE A 242 -8.52 55.19 -22.98
C ILE A 242 -9.55 56.24 -22.51
N GLU A 243 -10.81 56.32 -22.98
CA GLU A 243 -11.75 57.33 -22.44
C GLU A 243 -12.31 56.93 -21.05
N ASP A 244 -12.60 57.89 -20.18
CA ASP A 244 -12.95 57.69 -18.76
C ASP A 244 -14.05 56.64 -18.54
N GLN A 245 -15.16 56.78 -19.26
CA GLN A 245 -16.30 55.86 -19.19
C GLN A 245 -16.00 54.51 -19.87
N VAL A 246 -15.05 54.48 -20.81
CA VAL A 246 -14.59 53.26 -21.51
C VAL A 246 -13.60 52.47 -20.66
N PHE A 247 -12.71 53.16 -19.94
CA PHE A 247 -11.75 52.56 -19.00
C PHE A 247 -12.46 51.98 -17.79
N ASN A 248 -13.38 52.73 -17.18
CA ASN A 248 -14.18 52.21 -16.07
C ASN A 248 -15.06 51.02 -16.50
N LEU A 249 -15.65 51.06 -17.70
CA LEU A 249 -16.38 49.90 -18.25
C LEU A 249 -15.46 48.70 -18.52
N LEU A 250 -14.29 48.91 -19.16
CA LEU A 250 -13.30 47.84 -19.38
C LEU A 250 -12.77 47.25 -18.07
N MET A 251 -12.58 48.08 -17.04
CA MET A 251 -12.15 47.63 -15.71
C MET A 251 -13.27 46.88 -14.97
N GLN A 252 -14.53 47.31 -15.13
CA GLN A 252 -15.69 46.58 -14.62
C GLN A 252 -15.81 45.20 -15.31
N GLU A 253 -15.86 45.16 -16.63
CA GLU A 253 -15.92 43.91 -17.43
C GLU A 253 -14.72 43.00 -17.13
N TRP A 254 -13.51 43.55 -16.95
CA TRP A 254 -12.35 42.79 -16.50
C TRP A 254 -12.52 42.23 -15.09
N THR A 255 -13.06 43.01 -14.15
CA THR A 255 -13.25 42.59 -12.76
C THR A 255 -14.34 41.52 -12.67
N GLU A 256 -15.46 41.68 -13.39
CA GLU A 256 -16.55 40.69 -13.46
C GLU A 256 -16.06 39.38 -14.11
N LEU A 257 -15.28 39.44 -15.20
CA LEU A 257 -14.65 38.27 -15.82
C LEU A 257 -13.62 37.61 -14.89
N GLN A 258 -12.83 38.40 -14.16
CA GLN A 258 -11.86 37.91 -13.18
C GLN A 258 -12.55 37.23 -11.99
N ASP A 259 -13.65 37.79 -11.49
CA ASP A 259 -14.41 37.23 -10.38
C ASP A 259 -15.19 35.98 -10.83
N GLU A 260 -15.74 35.92 -12.04
CA GLU A 260 -16.31 34.69 -12.63
C GLU A 260 -15.24 33.61 -12.81
N PHE A 261 -14.03 33.97 -13.26
CA PHE A 261 -12.91 33.05 -13.38
C PHE A 261 -12.42 32.53 -12.03
N VAL A 262 -12.33 33.38 -11.00
CA VAL A 262 -11.97 32.97 -9.63
C VAL A 262 -13.08 32.12 -9.00
N ALA A 263 -14.36 32.46 -9.20
CA ALA A 263 -15.50 31.70 -8.71
C ALA A 263 -15.57 30.30 -9.35
N SER A 264 -15.41 30.21 -10.67
CA SER A 264 -15.40 28.93 -11.39
C SER A 264 -14.17 28.07 -11.06
N LEU A 265 -12.98 28.66 -10.84
CA LEU A 265 -11.84 27.95 -10.27
C LEU A 265 -12.12 27.45 -8.84
N HIS A 266 -12.72 28.26 -7.97
CA HIS A 266 -13.10 27.82 -6.62
C HIS A 266 -14.11 26.67 -6.65
N GLN A 267 -15.12 26.73 -7.53
CA GLN A 267 -16.06 25.63 -7.75
C GLN A 267 -15.34 24.36 -8.24
N LEU A 268 -14.46 24.47 -9.24
CA LEU A 268 -13.70 23.34 -9.78
C LEU A 268 -12.78 22.70 -8.73
N PHE A 269 -12.05 23.49 -7.95
CA PHE A 269 -11.18 22.98 -6.89
C PHE A 269 -11.96 22.38 -5.72
N ASN A 270 -13.14 22.91 -5.39
CA ASN A 270 -14.02 22.32 -4.38
C ASN A 270 -14.63 21.01 -4.88
N TRP A 271 -15.12 20.96 -6.12
CA TRP A 271 -15.61 19.73 -6.76
C TRP A 271 -14.53 18.65 -6.80
N HIS A 272 -13.30 19.00 -7.20
CA HIS A 272 -12.17 18.08 -7.23
C HIS A 272 -11.77 17.59 -5.83
N ARG A 273 -11.82 18.44 -4.80
CA ARG A 273 -11.60 18.04 -3.39
C ARG A 273 -12.68 17.08 -2.89
N CYS A 274 -13.96 17.38 -3.16
CA CYS A 274 -15.07 16.49 -2.82
C CYS A 274 -14.94 15.14 -3.54
N HIS A 275 -14.71 15.14 -4.85
CA HIS A 275 -14.51 13.92 -5.65
C HIS A 275 -13.33 13.07 -5.15
N LEU A 276 -12.20 13.68 -4.78
CA LEU A 276 -11.08 12.95 -4.15
C LEU A 276 -11.43 12.43 -2.75
N SER A 277 -12.27 13.12 -1.98
CA SER A 277 -12.74 12.65 -0.68
C SER A 277 -13.68 11.45 -0.81
N ASP A 278 -14.68 11.54 -1.70
CA ASP A 278 -15.63 10.46 -2.00
C ASP A 278 -14.92 9.24 -2.62
N PHE A 279 -13.92 9.46 -3.49
CA PHE A 279 -13.10 8.37 -4.03
C PHE A 279 -12.27 7.67 -2.94
N ARG A 280 -11.67 8.43 -2.02
CA ARG A 280 -10.90 7.88 -0.89
C ARG A 280 -11.79 7.13 0.11
N SER A 281 -12.97 7.65 0.43
CA SER A 281 -13.92 6.97 1.32
C SER A 281 -14.51 5.72 0.68
N GLY A 282 -14.81 5.76 -0.63
CA GLY A 282 -15.20 4.61 -1.43
C GLY A 282 -14.13 3.51 -1.44
N LEU A 283 -12.87 3.85 -1.71
CA LEU A 283 -11.74 2.91 -1.62
C LEU A 283 -11.54 2.32 -0.22
N TYR A 284 -11.73 3.13 0.84
CA TYR A 284 -11.69 2.62 2.22
C TYR A 284 -12.83 1.62 2.48
N GLY A 285 -14.06 1.94 2.08
CA GLY A 285 -15.20 1.04 2.19
C GLY A 285 -15.03 -0.26 1.40
N MET A 286 -14.43 -0.21 0.21
CA MET A 286 -14.07 -1.40 -0.57
C MET A 286 -13.02 -2.26 0.15
N LYS A 287 -11.95 -1.63 0.69
CA LYS A 287 -10.92 -2.34 1.48
C LYS A 287 -11.50 -2.99 2.74
N GLN A 288 -12.40 -2.30 3.45
CA GLN A 288 -13.06 -2.84 4.64
C GLN A 288 -13.96 -4.03 4.29
N ARG A 289 -14.85 -3.90 3.29
CA ARG A 289 -15.69 -5.03 2.82
C ARG A 289 -14.86 -6.24 2.37
N PHE A 290 -13.72 -6.01 1.73
CA PHE A 290 -12.79 -7.08 1.33
C PHE A 290 -12.11 -7.74 2.54
N ALA A 291 -11.72 -6.98 3.56
CA ALA A 291 -11.17 -7.52 4.80
C ALA A 291 -12.22 -8.34 5.58
N GLU A 292 -13.46 -7.84 5.68
CA GLU A 292 -14.60 -8.55 6.29
C GLU A 292 -14.92 -9.85 5.54
N TYR A 293 -14.86 -9.83 4.20
CA TYR A 293 -15.02 -11.02 3.35
C TYR A 293 -13.91 -12.06 3.59
N LEU A 294 -12.64 -11.63 3.66
CA LEU A 294 -11.51 -12.53 3.96
C LEU A 294 -11.52 -13.10 5.39
N GLN A 295 -12.19 -12.43 6.33
CA GLN A 295 -12.34 -12.88 7.72
C GLN A 295 -13.58 -13.76 7.96
N ARG A 296 -14.37 -14.07 6.92
CA ARG A 296 -15.59 -14.87 7.07
C ARG A 296 -15.24 -16.31 7.45
N VAL A 297 -15.67 -16.72 8.65
CA VAL A 297 -15.53 -18.11 9.12
C VAL A 297 -16.46 -19.03 8.32
N ASP A 298 -15.90 -20.15 7.83
CA ASP A 298 -16.62 -21.16 7.04
C ASP A 298 -16.86 -22.46 7.84
N GLY A 299 -17.95 -23.18 7.53
CA GLY A 299 -18.33 -24.43 8.21
C GLY A 299 -17.47 -25.66 7.82
N LYS A 300 -16.76 -25.58 6.69
CA LYS A 300 -15.87 -26.62 6.16
C LYS A 300 -14.93 -27.24 7.20
N GLN A 301 -14.39 -26.46 8.14
CA GLN A 301 -13.49 -27.00 9.17
C GLN A 301 -14.24 -27.84 10.21
N SER A 302 -15.39 -27.38 10.73
CA SER A 302 -16.16 -28.15 11.71
C SER A 302 -16.68 -29.47 11.14
N LEU A 303 -17.00 -29.54 9.84
CA LEU A 303 -17.35 -30.80 9.18
C LEU A 303 -16.21 -31.83 9.16
N VAL A 304 -14.95 -31.36 9.07
CA VAL A 304 -13.75 -32.21 9.16
C VAL A 304 -13.49 -32.61 10.62
N ASP A 305 -13.61 -31.67 11.55
CA ASP A 305 -13.40 -31.92 12.99
C ASP A 305 -14.42 -32.93 13.53
N ASP A 306 -15.72 -32.76 13.24
CA ASP A 306 -16.78 -33.71 13.60
C ASP A 306 -16.50 -35.12 13.04
N PHE A 307 -16.03 -35.23 11.80
CA PHE A 307 -15.65 -36.50 11.21
C PHE A 307 -14.46 -37.13 11.95
N VAL A 308 -13.39 -36.37 12.19
CA VAL A 308 -12.19 -36.83 12.90
C VAL A 308 -12.52 -37.26 14.33
N LEU A 309 -13.33 -36.49 15.05
CA LEU A 309 -13.82 -36.84 16.39
C LEU A 309 -14.63 -38.15 16.36
N SER A 310 -15.57 -38.31 15.42
CA SER A 310 -16.37 -39.53 15.30
C SER A 310 -15.53 -40.77 14.94
N PHE A 311 -14.50 -40.59 14.10
CA PHE A 311 -13.59 -41.64 13.67
C PHE A 311 -12.63 -42.09 14.78
N ASN A 312 -12.12 -41.13 15.58
CA ASN A 312 -11.27 -41.39 16.72
C ASN A 312 -12.06 -42.06 17.86
N ALA A 313 -13.24 -41.54 18.21
CA ALA A 313 -14.11 -42.13 19.22
C ALA A 313 -14.46 -43.60 18.89
N PHE A 314 -14.85 -43.91 17.64
CA PHE A 314 -15.08 -45.29 17.21
C PHE A 314 -13.80 -46.15 17.28
N THR A 315 -12.64 -45.57 16.97
CA THR A 315 -11.35 -46.29 17.02
C THR A 315 -10.95 -46.66 18.46
N GLU A 316 -11.28 -45.81 19.42
CA GLU A 316 -11.08 -46.05 20.85
C GLU A 316 -12.10 -47.06 21.41
N GLU A 317 -13.37 -46.96 21.02
CA GLU A 317 -14.44 -47.86 21.47
C GLU A 317 -14.33 -49.27 20.87
N TYR A 318 -13.90 -49.41 19.61
CA TYR A 318 -13.83 -50.69 18.88
C TYR A 318 -12.50 -50.96 18.14
N PRO A 319 -11.36 -51.11 18.85
CA PRO A 319 -10.03 -51.23 18.22
C PRO A 319 -9.87 -52.40 17.23
N ASP A 320 -10.52 -53.54 17.48
CA ASP A 320 -10.43 -54.73 16.63
C ASP A 320 -11.34 -54.66 15.38
N MET A 321 -12.42 -53.89 15.40
CA MET A 321 -13.31 -53.71 14.25
C MET A 321 -12.56 -53.04 13.09
N ARG A 322 -11.61 -52.15 13.38
CA ARG A 322 -10.74 -51.46 12.40
C ARG A 322 -9.98 -52.41 11.45
N LYS A 323 -9.76 -53.66 11.87
CA LYS A 323 -9.08 -54.69 11.06
C LYS A 323 -10.00 -55.32 10.01
N GLN A 324 -11.32 -55.25 10.19
CA GLN A 324 -12.32 -55.89 9.32
C GLN A 324 -12.57 -55.07 8.06
N ASP A 325 -12.58 -55.72 6.89
CA ASP A 325 -12.72 -55.02 5.60
C ASP A 325 -14.12 -54.42 5.38
N ALA A 326 -15.16 -54.99 6.02
CA ALA A 326 -16.51 -54.41 6.00
C ALA A 326 -16.57 -53.03 6.68
N THR A 327 -15.92 -52.88 7.84
CA THR A 327 -15.85 -51.60 8.56
C THR A 327 -14.97 -50.58 7.82
N LYS A 328 -13.92 -51.03 7.12
CA LYS A 328 -13.13 -50.16 6.22
C LYS A 328 -13.98 -49.65 5.05
N ALA A 329 -14.77 -50.52 4.42
CA ALA A 329 -15.68 -50.12 3.34
C ALA A 329 -16.72 -49.08 3.81
N GLU A 330 -17.24 -49.22 5.05
CA GLU A 330 -18.09 -48.19 5.65
C GLU A 330 -17.35 -46.87 5.87
N PHE A 331 -16.10 -46.89 6.36
CA PHE A 331 -15.31 -45.67 6.52
C PHE A 331 -14.98 -44.99 5.19
N HIS A 332 -14.73 -45.74 4.11
CA HIS A 332 -14.59 -45.18 2.78
C HIS A 332 -15.87 -44.48 2.33
N LEU A 333 -17.04 -45.11 2.50
CA LEU A 333 -18.34 -44.48 2.19
C LEU A 333 -18.57 -43.19 3.02
N ARG A 334 -18.27 -43.20 4.31
CA ARG A 334 -18.36 -41.99 5.16
C ARG A 334 -17.40 -40.87 4.73
N ALA A 335 -16.21 -41.22 4.22
CA ALA A 335 -15.26 -40.25 3.68
C ALA A 335 -15.71 -39.69 2.31
N ASP A 336 -16.30 -40.52 1.44
CA ASP A 336 -16.89 -40.10 0.17
C ASP A 336 -18.12 -39.19 0.41
N GLU A 337 -18.92 -39.47 1.44
CA GLU A 337 -19.98 -38.56 1.91
C GLU A 337 -19.44 -37.22 2.41
N LEU A 338 -18.39 -37.21 3.25
CA LEU A 338 -17.74 -35.98 3.71
C LEU A 338 -17.21 -35.17 2.53
N HIS A 339 -16.51 -35.81 1.59
CA HIS A 339 -16.00 -35.15 0.38
C HIS A 339 -17.14 -34.55 -0.45
N SER A 340 -18.25 -35.27 -0.60
CA SER A 340 -19.43 -34.79 -1.32
C SER A 340 -20.06 -33.57 -0.64
N ARG A 341 -20.21 -33.59 0.69
CA ARG A 341 -20.76 -32.46 1.48
C ARG A 341 -19.86 -31.22 1.40
N LEU A 342 -18.55 -31.39 1.60
CA LEU A 342 -17.57 -30.30 1.47
C LEU A 342 -17.56 -29.70 0.06
N LYS A 343 -17.72 -30.54 -0.97
CA LYS A 343 -17.82 -30.08 -2.36
C LYS A 343 -19.10 -29.28 -2.62
N THR A 344 -20.24 -29.71 -2.07
CA THR A 344 -21.49 -28.93 -2.12
C THR A 344 -21.31 -27.59 -1.42
N GLU A 345 -20.76 -27.54 -0.20
CA GLU A 345 -20.52 -26.26 0.50
C GLU A 345 -19.60 -25.32 -0.30
N VAL A 346 -18.55 -25.85 -0.96
CA VAL A 346 -17.67 -25.04 -1.82
C VAL A 346 -18.38 -24.48 -3.06
N GLU A 347 -19.21 -25.27 -3.74
CA GLU A 347 -19.94 -24.78 -4.93
C GLU A 347 -21.11 -23.86 -4.53
N ASP A 348 -21.80 -24.10 -3.41
CA ASP A 348 -22.85 -23.22 -2.87
C ASP A 348 -22.29 -21.87 -2.41
N GLN A 349 -21.09 -21.85 -1.81
CA GLN A 349 -20.37 -20.61 -1.53
C GLN A 349 -19.96 -19.90 -2.82
N ARG A 350 -19.52 -20.65 -3.83
CA ARG A 350 -19.11 -20.10 -5.13
C ARG A 350 -20.29 -19.47 -5.88
N THR A 351 -21.47 -20.10 -5.90
CA THR A 351 -22.68 -19.51 -6.49
C THR A 351 -23.11 -18.27 -5.73
N ALA A 352 -23.17 -18.31 -4.40
CA ALA A 352 -23.48 -17.13 -3.59
C ALA A 352 -22.49 -15.96 -3.82
N ASN A 353 -21.21 -16.26 -4.01
CA ASN A 353 -20.19 -15.25 -4.33
C ASN A 353 -20.35 -14.69 -5.76
N LEU A 354 -20.76 -15.50 -6.74
CA LEU A 354 -21.09 -15.04 -8.09
C LEU A 354 -22.37 -14.19 -8.09
N GLU A 355 -23.41 -14.59 -7.37
CA GLU A 355 -24.63 -13.82 -7.18
C GLU A 355 -24.36 -12.47 -6.50
N GLN A 356 -23.39 -12.39 -5.57
CA GLN A 356 -22.94 -11.12 -4.96
C GLN A 356 -22.11 -10.23 -5.92
N LEU A 357 -21.57 -10.78 -7.01
CA LEU A 357 -20.88 -10.04 -8.06
C LEU A 357 -21.81 -9.64 -9.22
N GLU A 358 -22.85 -10.43 -9.49
CA GLU A 358 -23.90 -10.14 -10.49
C GLU A 358 -25.03 -9.27 -9.93
N ALA A 359 -25.20 -9.21 -8.61
CA ALA A 359 -26.06 -8.24 -7.96
C ALA A 359 -25.64 -6.80 -8.35
N PRO A 360 -26.58 -5.94 -8.79
CA PRO A 360 -26.23 -4.61 -9.30
C PRO A 360 -25.51 -3.77 -8.25
N ALA A 361 -24.61 -2.91 -8.71
CA ALA A 361 -23.70 -2.10 -7.89
C ALA A 361 -24.40 -0.96 -7.09
N ASP A 362 -25.71 -1.07 -6.84
CA ASP A 362 -26.54 -0.09 -6.13
C ASP A 362 -26.10 0.13 -4.66
N ALA A 363 -25.26 -0.78 -4.12
CA ALA A 363 -24.60 -0.67 -2.82
C ALA A 363 -23.17 -0.07 -2.87
N ILE A 364 -22.70 0.41 -4.03
CA ILE A 364 -21.55 1.32 -4.15
C ILE A 364 -22.11 2.74 -4.10
N GLY A 365 -21.99 3.37 -2.92
CA GLY A 365 -22.72 4.59 -2.52
C GLY A 365 -22.38 5.86 -3.31
N THR A 366 -22.85 5.92 -4.56
CA THR A 366 -22.70 7.07 -5.47
C THR A 366 -23.95 7.95 -5.52
N SER A 367 -25.09 7.46 -5.04
CA SER A 367 -26.41 8.09 -5.18
C SER A 367 -26.74 9.19 -4.15
N SER A 368 -26.03 9.28 -3.02
CA SER A 368 -26.37 10.20 -1.92
C SER A 368 -25.63 11.55 -1.95
N ASN A 369 -24.35 11.58 -2.32
CA ASN A 369 -23.53 12.81 -2.22
C ASN A 369 -23.51 13.63 -3.51
N LEU A 370 -23.49 12.99 -4.69
CA LEU A 370 -23.46 13.68 -5.99
C LEU A 370 -24.64 14.63 -6.20
N GLY A 371 -25.82 14.29 -5.65
CA GLY A 371 -27.00 15.15 -5.69
C GLY A 371 -26.83 16.51 -4.99
N SER A 372 -25.96 16.60 -3.98
CA SER A 372 -25.69 17.86 -3.26
C SER A 372 -24.70 18.78 -3.98
N CYS A 373 -23.75 18.22 -4.73
CA CYS A 373 -22.79 19.01 -5.51
C CYS A 373 -23.39 19.48 -6.85
N CYS A 374 -24.26 18.69 -7.48
CA CYS A 374 -24.90 19.05 -8.75
C CYS A 374 -26.03 20.07 -8.61
N SER A 375 -26.55 20.36 -7.40
CA SER A 375 -27.63 21.33 -7.19
C SER A 375 -27.20 22.80 -7.18
N VAL A 376 -25.97 23.11 -7.62
CA VAL A 376 -25.38 24.46 -7.70
C VAL A 376 -25.03 24.85 -9.15
N LEU A 377 -25.53 24.08 -10.13
CA LEU A 377 -25.33 24.28 -11.57
C LEU A 377 -26.65 24.45 -12.35
N LEU A 378 -27.70 24.89 -11.66
CA LEU A 378 -29.00 25.36 -12.18
C LEU A 378 -29.52 26.51 -11.30
#